data_AF-A0A817BCC8-F1
#
_entry.id   AF-A0A817BCC8-F1
#
_cell.length_a   1.000
_cell.length_b   1.000
_cell.length_c   1.000
_cell.angle_alpha   90.00
_cell.angle_beta   90.00
_cell.angle_gamma   90.00
#
_symmetry.space_group_name_H-M   'P 1'
#
loop_
_entity.id
_entity.type
_entity.pdbx_description
1 polymer ?
#
loop_
_entity_poly.entity_id
_entity_poly.type
_entity_poly.pdbx_seq_one_letter_code
_entity_poly.pdbx_strand_id
1 'polypeptide(L)'
;MGFLIRDLHKHIVELHQKQYIEHTHMKSFTVFRGQGLPKADFDRMMKTQGGLLSFNNFLSTTMDHQVSLAFAESNQSNPDLIGILFAITINPSISNTAFANVHEVSYFKVEKEILFSMHSIFRIGSMKQINGNNHLWQVDLTLTSDSDPDLYALTEQMRKETEGSTGWLRLVKLMIKLGQYKVAEDLCGILLAQKMNDDETGNVLFQLGLIKLRQEEHLEALTFYEKSLEIRQKHLSSQRPAVAECYNDIGLVYKKMGQYSNALSYYQKALKIRQETLPPDHSDIAESYNNIEDEYNLIHMFIFFRQLSIIFLLQLLRTNKNDTRQKEKKA
;
A
#
# COMPACT_ATOMS: atom_id res chain seq x y z
N MET A 1 -3.71 -6.42 16.85
CA MET A 1 -2.39 -6.24 16.20
C MET A 1 -2.53 -6.77 14.79
N GLY A 2 -2.65 -5.87 13.79
CA GLY A 2 -2.70 -6.29 12.40
C GLY A 2 -1.29 -6.61 11.92
N PHE A 3 -0.95 -7.88 11.78
CA PHE A 3 0.26 -8.28 11.06
C PHE A 3 0.02 -8.01 9.58
N LEU A 4 0.76 -7.06 9.00
CA LEU A 4 0.82 -6.91 7.56
C LEU A 4 1.51 -8.15 6.99
N ILE A 5 1.00 -8.67 5.88
CA ILE A 5 1.48 -9.89 5.21
C ILE A 5 3.01 -9.86 4.98
N ARG A 6 3.58 -8.68 4.72
CA ARG A 6 5.03 -8.47 4.54
C ARG A 6 5.85 -8.73 5.81
N ASP A 7 5.33 -8.37 6.98
CA ASP A 7 6.01 -8.62 8.26
C ASP A 7 6.09 -10.11 8.50
N LEU A 8 5.04 -10.87 8.19
CA LEU A 8 5.05 -12.32 8.31
C LEU A 8 6.06 -12.98 7.36
N HIS A 9 6.17 -12.55 6.11
CA HIS A 9 7.19 -13.05 5.19
C HIS A 9 8.63 -12.75 5.67
N LYS A 10 8.89 -11.52 6.14
CA LYS A 10 10.20 -11.15 6.67
C LYS A 10 10.54 -11.97 7.93
N HIS A 11 9.57 -12.15 8.82
CA HIS A 11 9.75 -12.99 10.01
C HIS A 11 9.99 -14.46 9.63
N ILE A 12 9.31 -15.02 8.64
CA ILE A 12 9.57 -16.39 8.17
C ILE A 12 11.02 -16.52 7.67
N VAL A 13 11.49 -15.58 6.85
CA VAL A 13 12.89 -15.61 6.35
C VAL A 13 13.89 -15.49 7.50
N GLU A 14 13.67 -14.56 8.44
CA GLU A 14 14.53 -14.38 9.61
C GLU A 14 14.52 -15.60 10.55
N LEU A 15 13.34 -16.19 10.79
CA LEU A 15 13.18 -17.39 11.62
C LEU A 15 13.87 -18.58 10.99
N HIS A 16 13.72 -18.78 9.68
CA HIS A 16 14.43 -19.82 8.94
C HIS A 16 15.95 -19.67 9.08
N GLN A 17 16.48 -18.46 8.85
CA GLN A 17 17.90 -18.19 9.02
C GLN A 17 18.38 -18.51 10.44
N LYS A 18 17.65 -18.11 11.47
CA LYS A 18 18.04 -18.36 12.87
C LYS A 18 18.04 -19.85 13.23
N GLN A 19 17.06 -20.61 12.77
CA GLN A 19 16.82 -21.98 13.25
C GLN A 19 17.51 -23.07 12.41
N TYR A 20 17.86 -22.80 11.16
CA TYR A 20 18.50 -23.80 10.28
C TYR A 20 20.01 -23.60 10.09
N ILE A 21 20.63 -22.58 10.69
CA ILE A 21 22.10 -22.45 10.77
C ILE A 21 22.74 -23.62 11.56
N GLU A 22 21.98 -24.29 12.44
CA GLU A 22 22.50 -25.37 13.30
C GLU A 22 22.41 -26.78 12.69
N HIS A 23 21.77 -26.98 11.53
CA HIS A 23 21.50 -28.31 10.96
C HIS A 23 22.02 -28.47 9.53
N THR A 24 23.33 -28.32 9.36
CA THR A 24 24.04 -28.50 8.07
C THR A 24 24.23 -29.98 7.65
N HIS A 25 23.71 -30.95 8.41
CA HIS A 25 23.95 -32.38 8.17
C HIS A 25 22.79 -33.18 7.55
N MET A 26 21.57 -32.64 7.46
CA MET A 26 20.43 -33.34 6.85
C MET A 26 20.32 -33.06 5.35
N LYS A 27 20.34 -34.13 4.53
CA LYS A 27 20.15 -34.04 3.07
C LYS A 27 18.72 -33.65 2.65
N SER A 28 17.72 -34.04 3.45
CA SER A 28 16.30 -33.70 3.27
C SER A 28 15.49 -34.14 4.49
N PHE A 29 14.31 -33.54 4.72
CA PHE A 29 13.33 -33.99 5.72
C PHE A 29 11.91 -33.91 5.17
N THR A 30 10.96 -34.60 5.80
CA THR A 30 9.55 -34.64 5.36
C THR A 30 8.65 -34.04 6.43
N VAL A 31 7.68 -33.24 5.98
CA VAL A 31 6.59 -32.71 6.80
C VAL A 31 5.26 -33.12 6.21
N PHE A 32 4.22 -33.09 7.03
CA PHE A 32 2.91 -33.61 6.70
C PHE A 32 1.83 -32.53 6.86
N ARG A 33 0.81 -32.63 6.01
CA ARG A 33 -0.42 -31.86 6.13
C ARG A 33 -1.62 -32.69 5.73
N GLY A 34 -2.52 -32.93 6.68
CA GLY A 34 -3.84 -33.50 6.40
C GLY A 34 -4.89 -32.42 6.12
N GLN A 35 -5.69 -32.61 5.08
CA GLN A 35 -6.85 -31.76 4.79
C GLN A 35 -7.87 -32.48 3.89
N GLY A 36 -9.09 -31.97 3.84
CA GLY A 36 -10.06 -32.32 2.79
C GLY A 36 -9.81 -31.51 1.53
N LEU A 37 -9.94 -32.15 0.37
CA LEU A 37 -9.91 -31.50 -0.94
C LEU A 37 -11.22 -31.79 -1.69
N PRO A 38 -11.88 -30.78 -2.29
CA PRO A 38 -13.04 -31.02 -3.13
C PRO A 38 -12.73 -32.01 -4.25
N LYS A 39 -13.67 -32.90 -4.56
CA LYS A 39 -13.47 -33.92 -5.60
C LYS A 39 -13.01 -33.36 -6.95
N ALA A 40 -13.55 -32.22 -7.37
CA ALA A 40 -13.15 -31.55 -8.60
C ALA A 40 -11.67 -31.11 -8.61
N ASP A 41 -11.15 -30.67 -7.47
CA ASP A 41 -9.75 -30.25 -7.34
C ASP A 41 -8.83 -31.45 -7.22
N PHE A 42 -9.28 -32.52 -6.56
CA PHE A 42 -8.58 -33.81 -6.55
C PHE A 42 -8.46 -34.40 -7.97
N ASP A 43 -9.55 -34.42 -8.73
CA ASP A 43 -9.55 -34.94 -10.11
C ASP A 43 -8.62 -34.11 -11.01
N ARG A 44 -8.53 -32.79 -10.79
CA ARG A 44 -7.56 -31.93 -11.46
C ARG A 44 -6.13 -32.28 -11.06
N MET A 45 -5.86 -32.43 -9.77
CA MET A 45 -4.55 -32.80 -9.25
C MET A 45 -4.07 -34.16 -9.79
N MET A 46 -4.97 -35.14 -9.87
CA MET A 46 -4.70 -36.47 -10.45
C MET A 46 -4.28 -36.38 -11.91
N LYS A 47 -4.89 -35.49 -12.70
CA LYS A 47 -4.52 -35.26 -14.11
C LYS A 47 -3.19 -34.52 -14.26
N THR A 48 -2.78 -33.75 -13.26
CA THR A 48 -1.54 -32.96 -13.28
C THR A 48 -0.40 -33.63 -12.51
N GLN A 49 -0.40 -34.96 -12.39
CA GLN A 49 0.70 -35.68 -11.75
C GLN A 49 2.05 -35.34 -12.42
N GLY A 50 3.06 -35.02 -11.63
CA GLY A 50 4.37 -34.52 -12.12
C GLY A 50 4.43 -33.01 -12.36
N GLY A 51 3.29 -32.32 -12.32
CA GLY A 51 3.17 -30.86 -12.42
C GLY A 51 3.51 -30.11 -11.14
N LEU A 52 3.20 -28.82 -11.12
CA LEU A 52 3.44 -27.93 -9.98
C LEU A 52 2.14 -27.61 -9.24
N LEU A 53 2.24 -27.44 -7.92
CA LEU A 53 1.18 -27.08 -7.00
C LEU A 53 1.65 -25.92 -6.12
N SER A 54 0.82 -24.90 -5.98
CA SER A 54 1.01 -23.81 -5.01
C SER A 54 -0.24 -23.66 -4.15
N PHE A 55 -0.07 -23.21 -2.91
CA PHE A 55 -1.18 -22.91 -2.02
C PHE A 55 -1.41 -21.40 -1.99
N ASN A 56 -2.67 -20.97 -2.07
CA ASN A 56 -3.01 -19.53 -2.09
C ASN A 56 -2.80 -18.83 -0.73
N ASN A 57 -2.46 -19.57 0.32
CA ASN A 57 -2.26 -19.09 1.68
C ASN A 57 -0.99 -19.71 2.28
N PHE A 58 -0.57 -19.18 3.43
CA PHE A 58 0.47 -19.83 4.24
C PHE A 58 0.07 -21.27 4.55
N LEU A 59 1.01 -22.19 4.37
CA LEU A 59 0.78 -23.60 4.60
C LEU A 59 1.51 -24.00 5.89
N SER A 60 0.75 -24.27 6.94
CA SER A 60 1.27 -24.86 8.18
C SER A 60 1.31 -26.39 8.04
N THR A 61 2.38 -26.99 8.52
CA THR A 61 2.66 -28.42 8.42
C THR A 61 3.33 -28.91 9.70
N THR A 62 3.32 -30.23 9.93
CA THR A 62 3.93 -30.84 11.12
C THR A 62 4.89 -31.96 10.71
N MET A 63 5.93 -32.21 11.51
CA MET A 63 6.76 -33.41 11.34
C MET A 63 6.05 -34.69 11.83
N ASP A 64 4.94 -34.58 12.54
CA ASP A 64 4.18 -35.72 13.04
C ASP A 64 3.16 -36.21 11.99
N HIS A 65 3.43 -37.41 11.46
CA HIS A 65 2.55 -38.07 10.51
C HIS A 65 1.16 -38.38 11.09
N GLN A 66 1.07 -38.82 12.35
CA GLN A 66 -0.20 -39.25 12.96
C GLN A 66 -1.15 -38.08 13.15
N VAL A 67 -0.63 -36.93 13.60
CA VAL A 67 -1.40 -35.69 13.75
C VAL A 67 -2.02 -35.30 12.40
N SER A 68 -1.21 -35.24 11.34
CA SER A 68 -1.71 -34.90 10.01
C SER A 68 -2.66 -35.94 9.44
N LEU A 69 -2.40 -37.24 9.65
CA LEU A 69 -3.28 -38.30 9.18
C LEU A 69 -4.68 -38.16 9.81
N ALA A 70 -4.77 -37.88 11.11
CA ALA A 70 -6.05 -37.67 11.79
C ALA A 70 -6.87 -36.51 11.17
N PHE A 71 -6.20 -35.44 10.74
CA PHE A 71 -6.87 -34.36 9.98
C PHE A 71 -7.39 -34.85 8.63
N ALA A 72 -6.62 -35.63 7.87
CA ALA A 72 -7.08 -36.19 6.61
C ALA A 72 -8.26 -37.16 6.80
N GLU A 73 -8.22 -37.99 7.84
CA GLU A 73 -9.26 -38.95 8.19
C GLU A 73 -10.56 -38.29 8.64
N SER A 74 -10.48 -37.17 9.38
CA SER A 74 -11.68 -36.45 9.84
C SER A 74 -12.57 -35.93 8.69
N ASN A 75 -12.01 -35.81 7.47
CA ASN A 75 -12.74 -35.38 6.28
C ASN A 75 -13.53 -36.51 5.60
N GLN A 76 -13.33 -37.78 5.98
CA GLN A 76 -14.04 -38.93 5.36
C GLN A 76 -15.56 -38.89 5.58
N SER A 77 -16.02 -38.20 6.61
CA SER A 77 -17.45 -38.03 6.92
C SER A 77 -18.16 -37.15 5.89
N ASN A 78 -17.44 -36.35 5.10
CA ASN A 78 -18.01 -35.46 4.09
C ASN A 78 -17.88 -36.11 2.69
N PRO A 79 -18.99 -36.46 2.02
CA PRO A 79 -18.97 -37.14 0.73
C PRO A 79 -18.42 -36.26 -0.42
N ASP A 80 -18.41 -34.94 -0.25
CA ASP A 80 -17.92 -33.99 -1.27
C ASP A 80 -16.39 -33.78 -1.20
N LEU A 81 -15.75 -34.27 -0.13
CA LEU A 81 -14.33 -34.12 0.13
C LEU A 81 -13.60 -35.46 0.03
N ILE A 82 -12.38 -35.40 -0.48
CA ILE A 82 -11.41 -36.49 -0.41
C ILE A 82 -10.39 -36.10 0.66
N GLY A 83 -10.16 -37.00 1.62
CA GLY A 83 -9.12 -36.82 2.62
C GLY A 83 -7.75 -36.98 1.97
N ILE A 84 -6.90 -35.97 2.13
CA ILE A 84 -5.55 -35.96 1.56
C ILE A 84 -4.53 -35.73 2.66
N LEU A 85 -3.55 -36.62 2.69
CA LEU A 85 -2.32 -36.46 3.44
C LEU A 85 -1.22 -36.03 2.46
N PHE A 86 -0.85 -34.76 2.49
CA PHE A 86 0.32 -34.28 1.79
C PHE A 86 1.57 -34.67 2.57
N ALA A 87 2.48 -35.41 1.94
CA ALA A 87 3.81 -35.73 2.45
C ALA A 87 4.84 -34.89 1.69
N ILE A 88 5.31 -33.81 2.30
CA ILE A 88 6.14 -32.79 1.64
C ILE A 88 7.60 -33.01 2.00
N THR A 89 8.41 -33.41 1.03
CA THR A 89 9.86 -33.52 1.15
C THR A 89 10.52 -32.17 0.89
N ILE A 90 11.39 -31.77 1.81
CA ILE A 90 12.09 -30.49 1.82
C ILE A 90 13.59 -30.74 1.73
N ASN A 91 14.24 -30.07 0.78
CA ASN A 91 15.69 -29.94 0.73
C ASN A 91 16.08 -28.55 1.27
N PRO A 92 16.72 -28.46 2.46
CA PRO A 92 17.09 -27.18 3.07
C PRO A 92 18.17 -26.42 2.29
N SER A 93 18.86 -27.05 1.33
CA SER A 93 19.84 -26.38 0.46
C SER A 93 19.22 -25.53 -0.64
N ILE A 94 17.90 -25.53 -0.82
CA ILE A 94 17.21 -24.65 -1.77
C ILE A 94 17.36 -23.18 -1.32
N SER A 95 18.09 -22.39 -2.10
CA SER A 95 18.60 -21.06 -1.71
C SER A 95 17.53 -19.97 -1.54
N ASN A 96 16.30 -20.22 -1.96
CA ASN A 96 15.15 -19.32 -1.79
C ASN A 96 14.20 -19.92 -0.76
N THR A 97 14.50 -19.70 0.50
CA THR A 97 13.85 -20.37 1.63
C THR A 97 12.43 -19.88 1.81
N ALA A 98 11.48 -20.71 1.36
CA ALA A 98 10.05 -20.41 1.36
C ALA A 98 9.34 -20.90 2.63
N PHE A 99 10.06 -21.36 3.66
CA PHE A 99 9.49 -21.92 4.90
C PHE A 99 10.32 -21.57 6.12
N ALA A 100 9.74 -21.70 7.31
CA ALA A 100 10.42 -21.57 8.60
C ALA A 100 9.92 -22.63 9.57
N ASN A 101 10.79 -23.07 10.47
CA ASN A 101 10.32 -23.75 11.66
C ASN A 101 9.73 -22.68 12.60
N VAL A 102 8.58 -22.98 13.18
CA VAL A 102 7.86 -22.05 14.07
C VAL A 102 7.62 -22.66 15.44
N HIS A 103 8.29 -23.76 15.77
CA HIS A 103 8.16 -24.47 17.04
C HIS A 103 8.27 -23.56 18.28
N GLU A 104 9.20 -22.60 18.27
CA GLU A 104 9.42 -21.70 19.41
C GLU A 104 8.30 -20.65 19.60
N VAL A 105 7.56 -20.34 18.53
CA VAL A 105 6.49 -19.34 18.51
C VAL A 105 5.10 -19.95 18.28
N SER A 106 5.04 -21.25 18.02
CA SER A 106 3.80 -22.01 17.85
C SER A 106 3.02 -22.02 19.16
N TYR A 107 1.69 -21.98 19.05
CA TYR A 107 0.79 -22.17 20.19
C TYR A 107 1.00 -23.56 20.82
N PHE A 108 1.29 -24.57 20.00
CA PHE A 108 1.55 -25.93 20.43
C PHE A 108 3.05 -26.19 20.57
N LYS A 109 3.61 -25.84 21.73
CA LYS A 109 5.05 -25.98 22.02
C LYS A 109 5.60 -27.41 21.95
N VAL A 110 4.77 -28.42 21.79
CA VAL A 110 5.19 -29.82 21.64
C VAL A 110 5.37 -30.20 20.17
N GLU A 111 4.69 -29.51 19.25
CA GLU A 111 4.70 -29.85 17.83
C GLU A 111 5.80 -29.08 17.09
N LYS A 112 6.55 -29.80 16.24
CA LYS A 112 7.48 -29.19 15.30
C LYS A 112 6.70 -28.75 14.07
N GLU A 113 6.21 -27.53 14.13
CA GLU A 113 5.44 -26.91 13.05
C GLU A 113 6.38 -26.21 12.07
N ILE A 114 6.19 -26.49 10.77
CA ILE A 114 6.88 -25.82 9.67
C ILE A 114 5.86 -25.00 8.88
N LEU A 115 6.11 -23.71 8.77
CA LEU A 115 5.25 -22.74 8.09
C LEU A 115 5.86 -22.35 6.75
N PHE A 116 5.12 -22.56 5.67
CA PHE A 116 5.49 -22.14 4.32
C PHE A 116 4.84 -20.81 3.94
N SER A 117 5.58 -20.00 3.20
CA SER A 117 5.13 -18.76 2.57
C SER A 117 4.17 -19.02 1.42
N MET A 118 3.32 -18.03 1.08
CA MET A 118 2.31 -18.15 0.02
C MET A 118 2.88 -18.48 -1.38
N HIS A 119 4.14 -18.16 -1.65
CA HIS A 119 4.77 -18.37 -2.95
C HIS A 119 5.53 -19.71 -3.02
N SER A 120 5.30 -20.60 -2.05
CA SER A 120 5.94 -21.92 -2.04
C SER A 120 5.33 -22.81 -3.12
N ILE A 121 6.20 -23.39 -3.95
CA ILE A 121 5.83 -24.26 -5.07
C ILE A 121 6.31 -25.67 -4.79
N PHE A 122 5.43 -26.63 -5.04
CA PHE A 122 5.66 -28.04 -4.81
C PHE A 122 5.47 -28.82 -6.10
N ARG A 123 6.38 -29.74 -6.39
CA ARG A 123 6.19 -30.70 -7.48
C ARG A 123 5.35 -31.87 -6.98
N ILE A 124 4.29 -32.21 -7.72
CA ILE A 124 3.40 -33.32 -7.40
C ILE A 124 4.10 -34.63 -7.78
N GLY A 125 4.37 -35.47 -6.79
CA GLY A 125 5.03 -36.76 -6.94
C GLY A 125 4.05 -37.92 -7.07
N SER A 126 4.23 -38.96 -6.24
CA SER A 126 3.39 -40.16 -6.27
C SER A 126 2.11 -39.95 -5.47
N MET A 127 1.01 -40.54 -5.94
CA MET A 127 -0.29 -40.49 -5.28
C MET A 127 -0.74 -41.92 -4.99
N LYS A 128 -1.01 -42.22 -3.71
CA LYS A 128 -1.32 -43.58 -3.25
C LYS A 128 -2.54 -43.55 -2.34
N GLN A 129 -3.39 -44.57 -2.47
CA GLN A 129 -4.48 -44.77 -1.51
C GLN A 129 -3.93 -45.24 -0.17
N ILE A 130 -4.44 -44.67 0.92
CA ILE A 130 -4.11 -45.12 2.27
C ILE A 130 -5.10 -46.24 2.63
N ASN A 131 -4.57 -47.41 3.01
CA ASN A 131 -5.36 -48.58 3.42
C ASN A 131 -6.42 -49.05 2.40
N GLY A 132 -6.25 -48.74 1.11
CA GLY A 132 -7.23 -49.08 0.06
C GLY A 132 -8.54 -48.29 0.14
N ASN A 133 -8.57 -47.20 0.92
CA ASN A 133 -9.74 -46.33 1.00
C ASN A 133 -9.74 -45.34 -0.18
N ASN A 134 -10.77 -45.41 -1.04
CA ASN A 134 -10.91 -44.53 -2.20
C ASN A 134 -11.11 -43.05 -1.84
N HIS A 135 -11.43 -42.73 -0.59
CA HIS A 135 -11.62 -41.37 -0.08
C HIS A 135 -10.44 -40.89 0.77
N LEU A 136 -9.35 -41.65 0.87
CA LEU A 136 -8.16 -41.25 1.63
C LEU A 136 -6.89 -41.53 0.82
N TRP A 137 -6.15 -40.46 0.52
CA TRP A 137 -4.97 -40.52 -0.34
C TRP A 137 -3.77 -39.85 0.32
N GLN A 138 -2.60 -40.45 0.13
CA GLN A 138 -1.32 -39.81 0.35
C GLN A 138 -0.81 -39.24 -0.97
N VAL A 139 -0.40 -37.97 -0.94
CA VAL A 139 0.18 -37.26 -2.08
C VAL A 139 1.57 -36.81 -1.68
N ASP A 140 2.57 -37.37 -2.35
CA ASP A 140 3.95 -36.96 -2.13
C ASP A 140 4.20 -35.64 -2.88
N LEU A 141 4.72 -34.65 -2.17
CA LEU A 141 5.08 -33.35 -2.69
C LEU A 141 6.58 -33.14 -2.47
N THR A 142 7.26 -32.49 -3.40
CA THR A 142 8.64 -32.07 -3.19
C THR A 142 8.72 -30.56 -3.32
N LEU A 143 9.20 -29.88 -2.28
CA LEU A 143 9.50 -28.45 -2.37
C LEU A 143 10.54 -28.25 -3.46
N THR A 144 10.22 -27.41 -4.45
CA THR A 144 11.10 -27.19 -5.59
C THR A 144 11.43 -25.70 -5.74
N SER A 145 12.63 -25.43 -6.23
CA SER A 145 13.03 -24.11 -6.73
C SER A 145 12.72 -23.93 -8.22
N ASP A 146 12.01 -24.88 -8.84
CA ASP A 146 11.49 -24.77 -10.22
C ASP A 146 10.38 -23.72 -10.33
N SER A 147 10.45 -22.65 -9.54
CA SER A 147 9.68 -21.45 -9.75
C SER A 147 9.88 -21.05 -11.20
N ASP A 148 8.77 -20.83 -11.90
CA ASP A 148 8.81 -20.11 -13.17
C ASP A 148 9.72 -18.88 -12.98
N PRO A 149 10.81 -18.74 -13.75
CA PRO A 149 11.73 -17.61 -13.63
C PRO A 149 11.01 -16.27 -13.67
N ASP A 150 9.90 -16.21 -14.42
CA ASP A 150 9.05 -15.02 -14.53
C ASP A 150 8.25 -14.78 -13.24
N LEU A 151 7.77 -15.83 -12.58
CA LEU A 151 7.07 -15.71 -11.29
C LEU A 151 8.03 -15.35 -10.15
N TYR A 152 9.26 -15.89 -10.16
CA TYR A 152 10.30 -15.49 -9.23
C TYR A 152 10.70 -14.02 -9.46
N ALA A 153 10.92 -13.62 -10.71
CA ALA A 153 11.21 -12.24 -11.08
C ALA A 153 10.08 -11.30 -10.66
N LEU A 154 8.83 -11.68 -10.87
CA LEU A 154 7.65 -10.93 -10.44
C LEU A 154 7.58 -10.82 -8.92
N THR A 155 7.79 -11.92 -8.19
CA THR A 155 7.76 -11.93 -6.71
C THR A 155 8.86 -11.04 -6.13
N GLU A 156 10.08 -11.12 -6.69
CA GLU A 156 11.19 -10.25 -6.30
C GLU A 156 10.94 -8.80 -6.70
N GLN A 157 10.30 -8.55 -7.83
CA GLN A 157 9.92 -7.21 -8.24
C GLN A 157 8.86 -6.63 -7.31
N MET A 158 7.80 -7.36 -6.98
CA MET A 158 6.80 -6.93 -6.01
C MET A 158 7.42 -6.71 -4.63
N ARG A 159 8.35 -7.59 -4.21
CA ARG A 159 9.08 -7.43 -2.95
C ARG A 159 9.90 -6.14 -2.96
N LYS A 160 10.70 -5.90 -4.00
CA LYS A 160 11.48 -4.66 -4.17
C LYS A 160 10.61 -3.41 -4.25
N GLU A 161 9.48 -3.49 -4.96
CA GLU A 161 8.54 -2.37 -5.12
C GLU A 161 7.80 -2.04 -3.84
N THR A 162 7.67 -3.00 -2.93
CA THR A 162 7.02 -2.83 -1.63
C THR A 162 8.02 -2.70 -0.49
N GLU A 163 9.33 -2.80 -0.71
CA GLU A 163 10.39 -2.73 0.31
C GLU A 163 10.85 -1.29 0.56
N GLY A 164 11.25 -1.01 1.80
CA GLY A 164 11.76 0.30 2.22
C GLY A 164 10.72 1.42 2.26
N SER A 165 11.19 2.62 2.57
CA SER A 165 10.45 3.88 2.63
C SER A 165 9.68 4.19 1.33
N THR A 166 10.27 3.87 0.18
CA THR A 166 9.72 4.14 -1.16
C THR A 166 8.50 3.27 -1.46
N GLY A 167 8.52 1.99 -1.08
CA GLY A 167 7.38 1.09 -1.25
C GLY A 167 6.19 1.47 -0.38
N TRP A 168 6.44 1.84 0.89
CA TRP A 168 5.38 2.36 1.76
C TRP A 168 4.78 3.66 1.25
N LEU A 169 5.60 4.57 0.72
CA LEU A 169 5.11 5.82 0.12
C LEU A 169 4.22 5.54 -1.10
N ARG A 170 4.52 4.51 -1.91
CA ARG A 170 3.64 4.07 -3.01
C ARG A 170 2.31 3.55 -2.47
N LEU A 171 2.33 2.77 -1.39
CA LEU A 171 1.11 2.27 -0.74
C LEU A 171 0.26 3.43 -0.20
N VAL A 172 0.89 4.41 0.46
CA VAL A 172 0.21 5.65 0.90
C VAL A 172 -0.49 6.34 -0.28
N LYS A 173 0.22 6.55 -1.40
CA LYS A 173 -0.35 7.14 -2.62
C LYS A 173 -1.54 6.34 -3.16
N LEU A 174 -1.47 5.00 -3.11
CA LEU A 174 -2.58 4.14 -3.53
C LEU A 174 -3.79 4.30 -2.60
N MET A 175 -3.59 4.30 -1.29
CA MET A 175 -4.66 4.49 -0.31
C MET A 175 -5.35 5.85 -0.47
N ILE A 176 -4.58 6.90 -0.75
CA ILE A 176 -5.13 8.23 -1.08
C ILE A 176 -6.00 8.18 -2.33
N LYS A 177 -5.55 7.51 -3.39
CA LYS A 177 -6.33 7.34 -4.64
C LYS A 177 -7.63 6.56 -4.42
N LEU A 178 -7.61 5.57 -3.52
CA LEU A 178 -8.77 4.78 -3.13
C LEU A 178 -9.70 5.51 -2.15
N GLY A 179 -9.37 6.73 -1.72
CA GLY A 179 -10.15 7.49 -0.74
C GLY A 179 -10.00 7.00 0.71
N GLN A 180 -9.07 6.07 0.97
CA GLN A 180 -8.80 5.52 2.31
C GLN A 180 -7.85 6.43 3.10
N TYR A 181 -8.29 7.65 3.39
CA TYR A 181 -7.44 8.70 3.98
C TYR A 181 -6.92 8.36 5.37
N LYS A 182 -7.75 7.75 6.23
CA LYS A 182 -7.35 7.36 7.58
C LYS A 182 -6.23 6.30 7.58
N VAL A 183 -6.36 5.30 6.72
CA VAL A 183 -5.32 4.26 6.55
C VAL A 183 -4.03 4.88 6.01
N ALA A 184 -4.14 5.79 5.03
CA ALA A 184 -2.98 6.49 4.49
C ALA A 184 -2.27 7.35 5.56
N GLU A 185 -3.03 8.01 6.43
CA GLU A 185 -2.51 8.81 7.55
C GLU A 185 -1.78 7.94 8.58
N ASP A 186 -2.38 6.82 8.99
CA ASP A 186 -1.76 5.85 9.91
C ASP A 186 -0.43 5.32 9.33
N LEU A 187 -0.41 5.00 8.03
CA LEU A 187 0.81 4.56 7.33
C LEU A 187 1.90 5.64 7.30
N CYS A 188 1.54 6.91 7.06
CA CYS A 188 2.46 8.02 7.16
C CYS A 188 3.04 8.17 8.57
N GLY A 189 2.23 7.98 9.62
CA GLY A 189 2.68 7.99 11.01
C GLY A 189 3.72 6.91 11.31
N ILE A 190 3.52 5.70 10.79
CA ILE A 190 4.49 4.60 10.89
C ILE A 190 5.80 4.96 10.17
N LEU A 191 5.73 5.58 8.99
CA LEU A 191 6.92 5.99 8.25
C LEU A 191 7.73 7.05 9.00
N LEU A 192 7.08 8.08 9.54
CA LEU A 192 7.76 9.13 10.31
C LEU A 192 8.40 8.61 11.60
N ALA A 193 7.90 7.51 12.18
CA ALA A 193 8.52 6.87 13.33
C ALA A 193 9.79 6.07 12.97
N GLN A 194 9.97 5.73 11.68
CA GLN A 194 11.21 5.10 11.20
C GLN A 194 12.29 6.17 10.99
N LYS A 195 13.56 5.80 11.14
CA LYS A 195 14.69 6.70 10.86
C LYS A 195 14.82 6.91 9.35
N MET A 196 14.08 7.87 8.81
CA MET A 196 14.08 8.26 7.40
C MET A 196 15.18 9.29 7.11
N ASN A 197 15.59 9.41 5.85
CA ASN A 197 16.39 10.56 5.42
C ASN A 197 15.50 11.81 5.23
N ASP A 198 16.12 12.97 5.08
CA ASP A 198 15.41 14.25 4.94
C ASP A 198 14.50 14.26 3.70
N ASP A 199 14.98 13.76 2.55
CA ASP A 199 14.21 13.71 1.30
C ASP A 199 12.92 12.88 1.43
N GLU A 200 13.02 11.70 2.04
CA GLU A 200 11.91 10.81 2.33
C GLU A 200 10.93 11.43 3.32
N THR A 201 11.45 12.08 4.37
CA THR A 201 10.64 12.79 5.36
C THR A 201 9.84 13.91 4.69
N GLY A 202 10.48 14.69 3.82
CA GLY A 202 9.83 15.72 3.02
C GLY A 202 8.70 15.16 2.15
N ASN A 203 8.90 13.98 1.55
CA ASN A 203 7.88 13.30 0.74
C ASN A 203 6.70 12.80 1.57
N VAL A 204 6.95 12.22 2.75
CA VAL A 204 5.87 11.75 3.64
C VAL A 204 5.05 12.93 4.16
N LEU A 205 5.69 14.02 4.56
CA LEU A 205 5.00 15.25 4.97
C LEU A 205 4.17 15.85 3.84
N PHE A 206 4.66 15.80 2.61
CA PHE A 206 3.88 16.23 1.44
C PHE A 206 2.60 15.39 1.26
N GLN A 207 2.69 14.06 1.40
CA GLN A 207 1.51 13.19 1.33
C GLN A 207 0.52 13.47 2.48
N LEU A 208 1.01 13.75 3.70
CA LEU A 208 0.14 14.16 4.81
C LEU A 208 -0.60 15.47 4.52
N GLY A 209 0.08 16.45 3.91
CA GLY A 209 -0.57 17.69 3.43
C GLY A 209 -1.71 17.41 2.46
N LEU A 210 -1.49 16.48 1.52
CA LEU A 210 -2.51 16.05 0.56
C LEU A 210 -3.69 15.36 1.23
N ILE A 211 -3.43 14.47 2.18
CA ILE A 211 -4.46 13.77 2.97
C ILE A 211 -5.33 14.78 3.71
N LYS A 212 -4.72 15.71 4.46
CA LYS A 212 -5.43 16.76 5.21
C LYS A 212 -6.23 17.67 4.30
N LEU A 213 -5.70 18.00 3.12
CA LEU A 213 -6.43 18.78 2.12
C LEU A 213 -7.67 18.05 1.58
N ARG A 214 -7.64 16.71 1.47
CA ARG A 214 -8.79 15.88 1.08
C ARG A 214 -9.81 15.73 2.22
N GLN A 215 -9.37 15.82 3.48
CA GLN A 215 -10.23 15.86 4.67
C GLN A 215 -10.80 17.27 4.98
N GLU A 216 -10.54 18.26 4.13
CA GLU A 216 -10.94 19.67 4.33
C GLU A 216 -10.26 20.39 5.52
N GLU A 217 -9.19 19.80 6.06
CA GLU A 217 -8.38 20.35 7.16
C GLU A 217 -7.30 21.29 6.61
N HIS A 218 -7.71 22.46 6.09
CA HIS A 218 -6.84 23.35 5.32
C HIS A 218 -5.63 23.90 6.09
N LEU A 219 -5.78 24.24 7.38
CA LEU A 219 -4.68 24.78 8.19
C LEU A 219 -3.60 23.71 8.50
N GLU A 220 -4.03 22.48 8.74
CA GLU A 220 -3.12 21.35 8.93
C GLU A 220 -2.40 21.00 7.63
N ALA A 221 -3.14 20.98 6.52
CA ALA A 221 -2.55 20.77 5.19
C ALA A 221 -1.44 21.78 4.90
N LEU A 222 -1.69 23.06 5.17
CA LEU A 222 -0.69 24.13 5.00
C LEU A 222 0.55 23.86 5.84
N THR A 223 0.36 23.52 7.13
CA THR A 223 1.46 23.22 8.06
C THR A 223 2.35 22.09 7.54
N PHE A 224 1.76 21.01 7.01
CA PHE A 224 2.50 19.88 6.47
C PHE A 224 3.23 20.23 5.17
N TYR A 225 2.59 20.96 4.26
CA TYR A 225 3.23 21.42 3.03
C TYR A 225 4.38 22.39 3.29
N GLU A 226 4.25 23.30 4.26
CA GLU A 226 5.32 24.22 4.65
C GLU A 226 6.53 23.48 5.23
N LYS A 227 6.29 22.50 6.12
CA LYS A 227 7.38 21.64 6.64
C LYS A 227 8.07 20.83 5.54
N SER A 228 7.28 20.27 4.61
CA SER A 228 7.82 19.56 3.45
C SER A 228 8.67 20.48 2.57
N LEU A 229 8.18 21.69 2.32
CA LEU A 229 8.86 22.72 1.54
C LEU A 229 10.20 23.11 2.20
N GLU A 230 10.22 23.34 3.51
CA GLU A 230 11.45 23.68 4.25
C GLU A 230 12.53 22.61 4.06
N ILE A 231 12.15 21.34 4.16
CA ILE A 231 13.08 20.23 3.98
C ILE A 231 13.57 20.15 2.52
N ARG A 232 12.65 20.20 1.55
CA ARG A 232 12.99 20.14 0.11
C ARG A 232 13.86 21.32 -0.33
N GLN A 233 13.70 22.49 0.29
CA GLN A 233 14.54 23.67 0.02
C GLN A 233 16.00 23.50 0.48
N LYS A 234 16.28 22.67 1.51
CA LYS A 234 17.66 22.37 1.94
C LYS A 234 18.46 21.66 0.85
N HIS A 235 17.77 20.90 -0.03
CA HIS A 235 18.36 20.15 -1.14
C HIS A 235 17.86 20.67 -2.49
N LEU A 236 17.80 22.00 -2.65
CA LEU A 236 17.16 22.65 -3.80
C LEU A 236 17.72 22.21 -5.16
N SER A 237 19.00 21.86 -5.27
CA SER A 237 19.62 21.46 -6.54
C SER A 237 19.02 20.18 -7.14
N SER A 238 18.63 19.20 -6.32
CA SER A 238 17.98 17.95 -6.75
C SER A 238 16.46 17.98 -6.61
N GLN A 239 15.91 18.87 -5.79
CA GLN A 239 14.49 18.89 -5.42
C GLN A 239 13.66 19.98 -6.12
N ARG A 240 14.20 20.71 -7.12
CA ARG A 240 13.46 21.81 -7.77
C ARG A 240 12.04 21.43 -8.22
N PRO A 241 11.80 20.30 -8.90
CA PRO A 241 10.43 19.92 -9.29
C PRO A 241 9.51 19.71 -8.07
N ALA A 242 10.03 19.08 -7.01
CA ALA A 242 9.29 18.82 -5.78
C ALA A 242 8.97 20.11 -4.99
N VAL A 243 9.84 21.13 -5.07
CA VAL A 243 9.59 22.47 -4.50
C VAL A 243 8.48 23.19 -5.28
N ALA A 244 8.48 23.09 -6.61
CA ALA A 244 7.41 23.65 -7.43
C ALA A 244 6.05 23.01 -7.12
N GLU A 245 6.02 21.69 -6.91
CA GLU A 245 4.83 20.94 -6.49
C GLU A 245 4.31 21.44 -5.12
N CYS A 246 5.18 21.61 -4.12
CA CYS A 246 4.79 22.19 -2.83
C CYS A 246 4.17 23.58 -2.99
N TYR A 247 4.77 24.46 -3.79
CA TYR A 247 4.21 25.80 -4.01
C TYR A 247 2.85 25.76 -4.69
N ASN A 248 2.66 24.88 -5.68
CA ASN A 248 1.37 24.71 -6.33
C ASN A 248 0.29 24.26 -5.33
N ASP A 249 0.59 23.26 -4.50
CA ASP A 249 -0.40 22.73 -3.56
C ASP A 249 -0.68 23.68 -2.39
N ILE A 250 0.30 24.47 -1.95
CA ILE A 250 0.06 25.57 -1.01
C ILE A 250 -0.87 26.63 -1.65
N GLY A 251 -0.65 26.95 -2.94
CA GLY A 251 -1.54 27.81 -3.70
C GLY A 251 -2.97 27.29 -3.73
N LEU A 252 -3.14 25.99 -3.94
CA LEU A 252 -4.44 25.32 -3.93
C LEU A 252 -5.12 25.38 -2.55
N VAL A 253 -4.38 25.21 -1.46
CA VAL A 253 -4.91 25.37 -0.09
C VAL A 253 -5.44 26.79 0.11
N TYR A 254 -4.68 27.82 -0.27
CA TYR A 254 -5.13 29.22 -0.18
C TYR A 254 -6.35 29.50 -1.05
N LYS A 255 -6.41 28.93 -2.27
CA LYS A 255 -7.58 29.03 -3.15
C LYS A 255 -8.83 28.46 -2.47
N LYS A 256 -8.74 27.27 -1.86
CA LYS A 256 -9.84 26.65 -1.11
C LYS A 256 -10.28 27.49 0.11
N MET A 257 -9.35 28.19 0.74
CA MET A 257 -9.65 29.12 1.84
C MET A 257 -10.19 30.50 1.37
N GLY A 258 -10.32 30.72 0.06
CA GLY A 258 -10.76 32.01 -0.51
C GLY A 258 -9.71 33.12 -0.48
N GLN A 259 -8.45 32.79 -0.19
CA GLN A 259 -7.33 33.74 -0.15
C GLN A 259 -6.62 33.85 -1.50
N TYR A 260 -7.34 34.34 -2.51
CA TYR A 260 -6.89 34.29 -3.92
C TYR A 260 -5.56 35.03 -4.20
N SER A 261 -5.30 36.15 -3.52
CA SER A 261 -4.02 36.87 -3.69
C SER A 261 -2.82 36.05 -3.20
N ASN A 262 -2.99 35.29 -2.12
CA ASN A 262 -1.96 34.38 -1.62
C ASN A 262 -1.80 33.21 -2.59
N ALA A 263 -2.91 32.60 -3.04
CA ALA A 263 -2.88 31.53 -4.03
C ALA A 263 -2.08 31.92 -5.28
N LEU A 264 -2.40 33.09 -5.87
CA LEU A 264 -1.71 33.64 -7.04
C LEU A 264 -0.19 33.77 -6.83
N SER A 265 0.22 34.31 -5.68
CA SER A 265 1.65 34.46 -5.35
C SER A 265 2.38 33.11 -5.30
N TYR A 266 1.74 32.07 -4.76
CA TYR A 266 2.31 30.74 -4.68
C TYR A 266 2.34 30.02 -6.04
N TYR A 267 1.30 30.13 -6.87
CA TYR A 267 1.32 29.59 -8.22
C TYR A 267 2.38 30.26 -9.11
N GLN A 268 2.59 31.57 -8.97
CA GLN A 268 3.68 32.28 -9.67
C GLN A 268 5.07 31.75 -9.27
N LYS A 269 5.28 31.43 -7.99
CA LYS A 269 6.52 30.78 -7.52
C LYS A 269 6.71 29.39 -8.14
N ALA A 270 5.64 28.60 -8.20
CA ALA A 270 5.67 27.27 -8.84
C ALA A 270 6.00 27.37 -10.34
N LEU A 271 5.32 28.28 -11.06
CA LEU A 271 5.53 28.54 -12.49
C LEU A 271 6.99 28.91 -12.78
N LYS A 272 7.57 29.82 -12.00
CA LYS A 272 8.96 30.26 -12.18
C LYS A 272 9.92 29.07 -12.15
N ILE A 273 9.76 28.18 -11.18
CA ILE A 273 10.62 26.98 -11.08
C ILE A 273 10.36 26.04 -12.26
N ARG A 274 9.10 25.77 -12.61
CA ARG A 274 8.73 24.89 -13.73
C ARG A 274 9.33 25.38 -15.05
N GLN A 275 9.32 26.69 -15.30
CA GLN A 275 9.95 27.31 -16.49
C GLN A 275 11.48 27.18 -16.50
N GLU A 276 12.12 27.23 -15.33
CA GLU A 276 13.57 27.09 -15.21
C GLU A 276 14.05 25.63 -15.35
N THR A 277 13.18 24.64 -15.07
CA THR A 277 13.58 23.23 -14.98
C THR A 277 12.98 22.30 -16.03
N LEU A 278 11.86 22.67 -16.65
CA LEU A 278 11.13 21.83 -17.59
C LEU A 278 11.21 22.40 -19.03
N PRO A 279 11.07 21.54 -20.05
CA PRO A 279 10.92 22.02 -21.43
C PRO A 279 9.71 22.96 -21.56
N PRO A 280 9.74 23.94 -22.48
CA PRO A 280 8.66 24.92 -22.65
C PRO A 280 7.26 24.32 -22.87
N ASP A 281 7.18 23.15 -23.52
CA ASP A 281 5.92 22.48 -23.86
C ASP A 281 5.43 21.51 -22.77
N HIS A 282 6.03 21.53 -21.58
CA HIS A 282 5.66 20.63 -20.50
C HIS A 282 4.27 20.95 -19.93
N SER A 283 3.44 19.92 -19.72
CA SER A 283 2.05 20.05 -19.23
C SER A 283 1.93 20.86 -17.93
N ASP A 284 2.87 20.68 -17.01
CA ASP A 284 2.89 21.38 -15.72
C ASP A 284 3.03 22.91 -15.86
N ILE A 285 3.67 23.40 -16.92
CA ILE A 285 3.76 24.84 -17.20
C ILE A 285 2.37 25.35 -17.62
N ALA A 286 1.67 24.62 -18.50
CA ALA A 286 0.32 24.95 -18.92
C ALA A 286 -0.68 24.92 -17.74
N GLU A 287 -0.56 23.92 -16.85
CA GLU A 287 -1.35 23.85 -15.62
C GLU A 287 -1.14 25.09 -14.74
N SER A 288 0.11 25.53 -14.56
CA SER A 288 0.39 26.74 -13.78
C SER A 288 -0.22 28.00 -14.38
N TYR A 289 -0.22 28.13 -15.71
CA TYR A 289 -0.89 29.25 -16.38
C TYR A 289 -2.41 29.22 -16.16
N ASN A 290 -3.03 28.06 -16.30
CA ASN A 290 -4.48 27.90 -16.07
C ASN A 290 -4.86 28.26 -14.63
N ASN A 291 -4.09 27.81 -13.64
CA ASN A 291 -4.31 28.20 -12.25
C ASN A 291 -4.26 29.73 -12.14
N ILE A 292 -3.14 30.34 -12.54
CA ILE A 292 -2.95 31.80 -12.46
C ILE A 292 -4.11 32.58 -13.12
N GLU A 293 -4.57 32.16 -14.31
CA GLU A 293 -5.69 32.77 -15.01
C GLU A 293 -7.00 32.67 -14.20
N ASP A 294 -7.30 31.50 -13.64
CA ASP A 294 -8.45 31.30 -12.75
C ASP A 294 -8.41 32.28 -11.58
N GLU A 295 -7.24 32.46 -10.94
CA GLU A 295 -7.12 33.39 -9.81
C GLU A 295 -7.27 34.85 -10.22
N TYR A 296 -6.73 35.26 -11.38
CA TYR A 296 -6.96 36.60 -11.91
C TYR A 296 -8.45 36.86 -12.18
N ASN A 297 -9.13 35.91 -12.80
CA ASN A 297 -10.57 36.00 -13.08
C ASN A 297 -11.38 36.11 -11.78
N LEU A 298 -11.06 35.31 -10.77
CA LEU A 298 -11.70 35.37 -9.46
C LEU A 298 -11.46 36.72 -8.79
N ILE A 299 -10.21 37.20 -8.71
CA ILE A 299 -9.88 38.49 -8.10
C ILE A 299 -10.63 39.63 -8.80
N HIS A 300 -10.63 39.66 -10.13
CA HIS A 300 -11.33 40.68 -10.90
C HIS A 300 -12.85 40.65 -10.66
N MET A 301 -13.45 39.44 -10.63
CA MET A 301 -14.86 39.24 -10.32
C MET A 301 -15.21 39.75 -8.91
N PHE A 302 -14.39 39.44 -7.89
CA PHE A 302 -14.60 39.92 -6.52
C PHE A 302 -14.52 41.46 -6.43
N ILE A 303 -13.56 42.08 -7.12
CA ILE A 303 -13.46 43.55 -7.18
C ILE A 303 -14.71 44.15 -7.84
N PHE A 304 -15.16 43.57 -8.96
CA PHE A 304 -16.35 44.00 -9.67
C PHE A 304 -17.61 43.95 -8.79
N PHE A 305 -17.87 42.81 -8.13
CA PHE A 305 -19.02 42.69 -7.23
C PHE A 305 -18.95 43.62 -6.02
N ARG A 306 -17.75 43.84 -5.46
CA ARG A 306 -17.56 44.80 -4.37
C ARG A 306 -17.85 46.23 -4.82
N GLN A 307 -17.44 46.63 -6.02
CA GLN A 307 -17.77 47.95 -6.56
C GLN A 307 -19.28 48.08 -6.81
N LEU A 308 -19.92 47.05 -7.37
CA LEU A 308 -21.36 47.06 -7.62
C LEU A 308 -22.17 47.16 -6.33
N SER A 309 -21.77 46.45 -5.27
CA SER A 309 -22.44 46.51 -3.97
C SER A 309 -22.32 47.89 -3.31
N ILE A 310 -21.16 48.55 -3.43
CA ILE A 310 -20.97 49.93 -2.98
C ILE A 310 -21.88 50.89 -3.75
N ILE A 311 -21.95 50.77 -5.08
CA ILE A 311 -22.83 51.62 -5.91
C ILE A 311 -24.29 51.44 -5.51
N PHE A 312 -24.74 50.20 -5.33
CA PHE A 312 -26.11 49.89 -4.90
C PHE A 312 -26.42 50.47 -3.51
N LEU A 313 -25.50 50.33 -2.56
CA LEU A 313 -25.64 50.91 -1.21
C LEU A 313 -25.75 52.45 -1.26
N LEU A 314 -24.91 53.10 -2.08
CA LEU A 314 -24.96 54.55 -2.28
C LEU A 314 -26.27 55.02 -2.92
N GLN A 315 -26.82 54.25 -3.88
CA GLN A 315 -28.13 54.53 -4.46
C GLN A 315 -29.26 54.43 -3.43
N LEU A 316 -29.27 53.36 -2.61
CA LEU A 316 -30.23 53.20 -1.50
C LEU A 316 -30.15 54.33 -0.47
N LEU A 317 -28.94 54.75 -0.10
CA LEU A 317 -28.77 55.88 0.82
C LEU A 317 -29.28 57.20 0.22
N ARG A 318 -29.11 57.39 -1.10
CA ARG A 318 -29.60 58.58 -1.81
C ARG A 318 -31.12 58.61 -1.91
N THR A 319 -31.78 57.49 -2.18
CA THR A 319 -33.25 57.41 -2.22
C THR A 319 -33.85 57.67 -0.83
N ASN A 320 -33.28 57.07 0.22
CA ASN A 320 -33.76 57.23 1.60
C ASN A 320 -33.61 58.69 2.10
N LYS A 321 -32.51 59.37 1.71
CA LYS A 321 -32.29 60.80 2.01
C LYS A 321 -33.25 61.75 1.26
N ASN A 322 -33.69 61.36 0.07
CA ASN A 322 -34.68 62.13 -0.68
C ASN A 322 -36.09 61.98 -0.10
N ASP A 323 -36.46 60.78 0.38
CA ASP A 323 -37.75 60.53 1.04
C ASP A 323 -37.88 61.28 2.36
N THR A 324 -36.81 61.38 3.15
CA THR A 324 -36.78 62.16 4.40
C THR A 324 -36.94 63.66 4.14
N ARG A 325 -36.22 64.23 3.15
CA ARG A 325 -36.37 65.64 2.78
C ARG A 325 -37.75 65.98 2.20
N GLN A 326 -38.40 65.07 1.49
CA GLN A 326 -39.76 65.30 1.00
C GLN A 326 -40.80 65.26 2.13
N LYS A 327 -40.60 64.44 3.17
CA LYS A 327 -41.44 64.44 4.37
C LYS A 327 -41.28 65.71 5.20
N GLU A 328 -40.05 66.21 5.36
CA GLU A 328 -39.78 67.48 6.08
C GLU A 328 -40.34 68.71 5.38
N LYS A 329 -40.43 68.73 4.03
CA LYS A 329 -41.05 69.83 3.28
C LYS A 329 -42.57 69.83 3.26
N LYS A 330 -43.21 68.76 3.74
CA LYS A 330 -44.68 68.59 3.78
C LYS A 330 -45.28 68.70 5.19
N ALA A 331 -44.45 68.89 6.22
CA ALA A 331 -44.85 69.14 7.60
C ALA A 331 -44.72 70.64 7.93
#